data_AF-A0A7X6NJ87-F1
#
_entry.id   AF-A0A7X6NJ87-F1
#
_cell.length_a   1.000
_cell.length_b   1.000
_cell.length_c   1.000
_cell.angle_alpha   90.00
_cell.angle_beta   90.00
_cell.angle_gamma   90.00
#
_symmetry.space_group_name_H-M   'P 1'
#
loop_
_entity.id
_entity.type
_entity.pdbx_description
1 polymer ?
#
loop_
_entity_poly.entity_id
_entity_poly.type
_entity_poly.pdbx_seq_one_letter_code
_entity_poly.pdbx_strand_id
1 'polypeptide(L)' 'DEEKTVEDVIELPVQVSGKVRGKILLPKDADVNMARKLAEADENILKYIEGKTTVKEIYVPGKIYNIVVK' A
#
# COMPACT_ATOMS: atom_id res chain seq x y z
N ASP A 1 -28.64 12.45 -9.56
CA ASP A 1 -27.21 12.25 -9.84
C ASP A 1 -26.69 11.03 -9.12
N GLU A 2 -27.03 9.89 -9.70
CA GLU A 2 -26.42 8.61 -9.43
C GLU A 2 -25.21 8.47 -10.35
N GLU A 3 -24.17 7.76 -9.89
CA GLU A 3 -23.03 7.30 -10.71
C GLU A 3 -21.92 8.31 -11.02
N LYS A 4 -21.24 8.81 -9.98
CA LYS A 4 -19.79 9.03 -10.07
C LYS A 4 -19.06 7.91 -9.33
N THR A 5 -19.28 6.68 -9.76
CA THR A 5 -18.42 5.53 -9.45
C THR A 5 -17.17 5.62 -10.32
N VAL A 6 -16.49 6.77 -10.28
CA VAL A 6 -15.12 6.84 -10.77
C VAL A 6 -14.32 6.23 -9.63
N GLU A 7 -13.97 4.97 -9.76
CA GLU A 7 -12.90 4.39 -8.97
C GLU A 7 -11.65 5.22 -9.30
N ASP A 8 -11.45 6.33 -8.59
CA ASP A 8 -10.27 7.17 -8.69
C ASP A 8 -9.10 6.31 -8.22
N VAL A 9 -8.49 5.60 -9.17
CA VAL A 9 -7.28 4.83 -8.95
C VAL A 9 -6.17 5.83 -8.73
N ILE A 10 -5.62 5.81 -7.53
CA ILE A 10 -4.54 6.68 -7.10
C ILE A 10 -3.25 5.88 -7.01
N GLU A 11 -2.14 6.57 -7.25
CA GLU A 11 -0.80 6.02 -7.03
C GLU A 11 -0.40 6.25 -5.57
N LEU A 12 -0.41 5.18 -4.77
CA LEU A 12 -0.07 5.23 -3.36
C LEU A 12 1.40 4.82 -3.16
N PRO A 13 2.26 5.69 -2.61
CA PRO A 13 3.61 5.31 -2.27
C PRO A 13 3.64 4.35 -1.08
N VAL A 14 4.37 3.24 -1.24
CA VAL A 14 4.60 2.25 -0.20
C VAL A 14 5.96 2.45 0.42
N GLN A 15 5.98 2.64 1.73
CA GLN A 15 7.17 2.73 2.54
C GLN A 15 7.37 1.45 3.35
N VAL A 16 8.62 1.03 3.48
CA VAL A 16 9.01 -0.06 4.39
C VAL A 16 10.09 0.47 5.32
N SER A 17 9.80 0.44 6.63
CA SER A 17 10.65 0.99 7.68
C SER A 17 11.12 2.43 7.39
N GLY A 18 10.20 3.29 6.91
CA GLY A 18 10.44 4.71 6.67
C GLY A 18 11.12 5.07 5.35
N LYS A 19 11.41 4.09 4.47
CA LYS A 19 11.94 4.33 3.12
C LYS A 19 10.92 3.92 2.06
N VAL A 20 10.68 4.77 1.06
CA VAL A 20 9.82 4.44 -0.10
C VAL A 20 10.47 3.31 -0.88
N ARG A 21 9.75 2.20 -1.06
CA ARG A 21 10.24 0.99 -1.74
C ARG A 21 9.56 0.74 -3.07
N GLY A 22 8.34 1.20 -3.21
CA GLY A 22 7.57 1.09 -4.43
C GLY A 22 6.32 1.96 -4.35
N LYS A 23 5.48 1.83 -5.35
CA LYS A 23 4.19 2.50 -5.40
C LYS A 23 3.18 1.54 -5.99
N ILE A 24 1.97 1.57 -5.48
CA ILE A 24 0.89 0.69 -5.90
C ILE A 24 -0.28 1.54 -6.39
N LEU A 25 -1.02 1.01 -7.36
CA LEU A 25 -2.21 1.65 -7.90
C LEU A 25 -3.43 1.00 -7.24
N LEU A 26 -4.21 1.77 -6.50
CA LEU A 26 -5.44 1.30 -5.87
C LEU A 26 -6.51 2.39 -5.88
N PRO A 27 -7.79 2.02 -5.81
CA PRO A 27 -8.88 2.98 -5.59
C PRO A 27 -8.63 3.81 -4.32
N LYS A 28 -9.01 5.09 -4.33
CA LYS A 28 -8.90 5.97 -3.15
C LYS A 28 -9.56 5.39 -1.89
N ASP A 29 -10.61 4.59 -2.09
CA ASP A 29 -11.44 3.98 -1.06
C ASP A 29 -11.01 2.54 -0.74
N ALA A 30 -9.92 2.06 -1.35
CA ALA A 30 -9.49 0.69 -1.09
C ALA A 30 -9.00 0.52 0.35
N ASP A 31 -9.23 -0.66 0.90
CA ASP A 31 -8.78 -1.01 2.23
C ASP A 31 -7.29 -1.34 2.29
N VAL A 32 -6.75 -1.29 3.52
CA VAL A 32 -5.39 -1.72 3.83
C VAL A 32 -5.09 -3.14 3.33
N ASN A 33 -6.06 -4.05 3.34
CA ASN A 33 -5.89 -5.41 2.83
C ASN A 33 -5.58 -5.44 1.33
N MET A 34 -6.21 -4.55 0.55
CA MET A 34 -5.97 -4.46 -0.89
C MET A 34 -4.60 -3.83 -1.15
N ALA A 35 -4.28 -2.75 -0.44
CA ALA A 35 -2.95 -2.14 -0.50
C ALA A 35 -1.84 -3.13 -0.13
N ARG A 36 -2.08 -3.96 0.90
CA ARG A 36 -1.16 -5.02 1.32
C ARG A 36 -0.96 -6.06 0.22
N LYS A 37 -2.03 -6.59 -0.37
CA LYS A 37 -1.93 -7.57 -1.47
C LYS A 37 -1.15 -7.01 -2.66
N LEU A 38 -1.41 -5.76 -3.04
CA LEU A 38 -0.69 -5.09 -4.13
C LEU A 38 0.79 -4.87 -3.78
N ALA A 39 1.08 -4.50 -2.53
CA ALA A 39 2.43 -4.35 -2.03
C ALA A 39 3.17 -5.70 -1.95
N GLU A 40 2.50 -6.79 -1.58
CA GLU A 40 3.04 -8.16 -1.57
C GLU A 40 3.24 -8.71 -2.99
N ALA A 41 2.46 -8.26 -3.97
CA ALA A 41 2.63 -8.62 -5.38
C ALA A 41 3.81 -7.89 -6.06
N ASP A 42 4.25 -6.75 -5.52
CA ASP A 42 5.40 -6.02 -6.03
C ASP A 42 6.70 -6.62 -5.48
N GLU A 43 7.49 -7.25 -6.34
CA GLU A 43 8.76 -7.90 -5.95
C GLU A 43 9.75 -6.93 -5.27
N ASN A 44 9.70 -5.63 -5.60
CA ASN A 44 10.55 -4.63 -4.95
C ASN A 44 10.13 -4.34 -3.53
N ILE A 45 8.85 -4.48 -3.19
CA ILE A 45 8.37 -4.31 -1.83
C ILE A 45 8.47 -5.64 -1.10
N LEU A 46 8.07 -6.75 -1.74
CA LEU A 46 8.10 -8.12 -1.22
C LEU A 46 9.46 -8.46 -0.63
N LYS A 47 10.57 -8.18 -1.33
CA LYS A 47 11.93 -8.43 -0.82
C LYS A 47 12.27 -7.74 0.50
N TYR A 48 11.53 -6.70 0.91
CA TYR A 48 11.74 -6.00 2.17
C TYR A 48 10.80 -6.45 3.28
N ILE A 49 9.68 -7.09 2.95
CA ILE A 49 8.67 -7.61 3.90
C ILE A 49 8.80 -9.13 4.08
N GLU A 50 9.21 -9.85 3.04
CA GLU A 50 9.43 -11.30 3.04
C GLU A 50 10.52 -11.67 4.05
N GLY A 51 10.25 -12.70 4.85
CA GLY A 51 11.14 -13.15 5.92
C GLY A 51 11.21 -12.22 7.14
N LYS A 52 10.46 -11.11 7.16
CA LYS A 52 10.40 -10.19 8.31
C LYS A 52 9.04 -10.22 8.98
N THR A 53 9.03 -9.82 10.24
CA THR A 53 7.78 -9.73 11.00
C THR A 53 7.23 -8.32 10.89
N THR A 54 6.03 -8.19 10.32
CA THR A 54 5.32 -6.91 10.31
C THR A 54 4.93 -6.52 11.73
N VAL A 55 5.51 -5.43 12.23
CA VAL A 55 5.28 -4.90 13.58
C VAL A 55 4.12 -3.92 13.59
N LYS A 56 3.99 -3.13 12.52
CA LYS A 56 2.96 -2.09 12.42
C LYS A 56 2.68 -1.76 10.96
N GLU A 57 1.41 -1.61 10.62
CA GLU A 57 0.98 -1.15 9.30
C GLU A 57 0.24 0.17 9.48
N ILE A 58 0.67 1.19 8.76
CA ILE A 58 0.07 2.51 8.77
C ILE A 58 -0.44 2.77 7.37
N TYR A 59 -1.74 2.62 7.21
CA TYR A 59 -2.43 2.88 5.96
C TYR A 59 -3.20 4.20 6.05
N VAL A 60 -2.87 5.12 5.15
CA VAL A 60 -3.57 6.38 5.00
C VAL A 60 -4.06 6.45 3.56
N PRO A 61 -5.37 6.21 3.31
CA PRO A 61 -5.95 6.28 1.97
C PRO A 61 -5.62 7.61 1.29
N GLY A 62 -5.23 7.58 0.01
CA GLY A 62 -4.87 8.82 -0.69
C GLY A 62 -3.50 9.40 -0.37
N LYS A 63 -2.79 8.92 0.66
CA LYS A 63 -1.55 9.55 1.13
C LYS A 63 -0.35 8.62 1.13
N ILE A 64 -0.39 7.56 1.96
CA ILE A 64 0.77 6.70 2.16
C ILE A 64 0.39 5.35 2.76
N TYR A 65 1.13 4.32 2.39
CA TYR A 65 1.12 3.03 3.08
C TYR A 65 2.51 2.74 3.62
N ASN A 66 2.68 2.74 4.94
CA ASN A 66 3.96 2.46 5.59
C ASN A 66 3.89 1.17 6.39
N ILE A 67 4.75 0.23 6.04
CA ILE A 67 4.89 -1.09 6.66
C ILE A 67 6.14 -1.07 7.53
N VAL A 68 5.96 -1.15 8.83
CA VAL A 68 7.06 -1.28 9.80
C VAL A 68 7.33 -2.76 9.99
N VAL A 69 8.50 -3.21 9.53
CA VAL A 69 8.97 -4.59 9.67
C VAL A 69 10.17 -4.65 10.61
N LYS A 70 10.29 -5.74 11.36
CA LYS A 70 11.46 -6.11 12.17
C LYS A 70 12.11 -7.36 11.62
#